data_AF-A0A363NVY4-F1
#
_entry.id   AF-A0A363NVY4-F1
#
_cell.length_a   1.000
_cell.length_b   1.000
_cell.length_c   1.000
_cell.angle_alpha   90.00
_cell.angle_beta   90.00
_cell.angle_gamma   90.00
#
_symmetry.space_group_name_H-M   'P 1'
#
loop_
_entity.id
_entity.type
_entity.pdbx_description
1 polymer ?
#
loop_
_entity_poly.entity_id
_entity_poly.type
_entity_poly.pdbx_seq_one_letter_code
_entity_poly.pdbx_strand_id
1 'polypeptide(L)'
;MLILVSVLLLSISYYRLSKNVGLNVYYLLGIHIIRIPIEFIIFQLFKHKMLPIEMTFLGWNYDLFFGVTAILFLVFSSLNPRILTSALFKVWNILGICSLLQVVVIGILSSPLPLQTMAFDQPNIAVLQFPYVLLPTIIVPIVILSHFHPLRKAIKVEKW
;
A
#
# COMPACT_ATOMS: atom_id res chain seq x y z
N MET A 1 -10.09 -11.83 -12.97
CA MET A 1 -9.36 -11.00 -13.97
C MET A 1 -10.03 -9.64 -14.17
N LEU A 2 -11.34 -9.56 -14.43
CA LEU A 2 -12.07 -8.29 -14.60
C LEU A 2 -11.93 -7.31 -13.43
N ILE A 3 -11.94 -7.81 -12.18
CA ILE A 3 -11.78 -6.98 -10.98
C ILE A 3 -10.39 -6.29 -10.97
N LEU A 4 -9.31 -7.05 -11.19
CA LEU A 4 -7.94 -6.49 -11.25
C LEU A 4 -7.80 -5.43 -12.35
N VAL A 5 -8.36 -5.68 -13.54
CA VAL A 5 -8.37 -4.72 -14.65
C VAL A 5 -9.17 -3.47 -14.27
N SER A 6 -10.35 -3.63 -13.67
CA SER A 6 -11.18 -2.50 -13.24
C SER A 6 -10.48 -1.66 -12.18
N VAL A 7 -9.80 -2.28 -11.21
CA VAL A 7 -9.04 -1.58 -10.15
C VAL A 7 -7.86 -0.84 -10.73
N LEU A 8 -7.11 -1.44 -11.66
CA LEU A 8 -6.03 -0.78 -12.38
C LEU A 8 -6.54 0.44 -13.16
N LEU A 9 -7.62 0.28 -13.92
CA LEU A 9 -8.24 1.38 -14.68
C LEU A 9 -8.75 2.49 -13.75
N LEU A 10 -9.34 2.14 -12.61
CA LEU A 10 -9.85 3.09 -11.64
C LEU A 10 -8.71 3.84 -10.95
N SER A 11 -7.62 3.14 -10.62
CA SER A 11 -6.40 3.73 -10.04
C SER A 11 -5.74 4.70 -11.03
N ILE A 12 -5.62 4.32 -12.30
CA ILE A 12 -5.08 5.17 -13.37
C ILE A 12 -5.98 6.38 -13.60
N SER A 13 -7.30 6.17 -13.67
CA SER A 13 -8.28 7.25 -13.90
C SER A 13 -8.27 8.23 -12.73
N TYR A 14 -8.29 7.72 -11.49
CA TYR A 14 -8.19 8.54 -10.29
C TYR A 14 -6.86 9.30 -10.23
N TYR A 15 -5.74 8.67 -10.57
CA TYR A 15 -4.45 9.36 -10.66
C TYR A 15 -4.47 10.50 -11.69
N ARG A 16 -5.09 10.28 -12.86
CA ARG A 16 -5.22 11.30 -13.91
C ARG A 16 -6.14 12.45 -13.49
N LEU A 17 -7.24 12.16 -12.80
CA LEU A 17 -8.20 13.16 -12.32
C LEU A 17 -7.67 13.96 -11.13
N SER A 18 -7.00 13.31 -10.18
CA SER A 18 -6.40 13.96 -9.00
C SER A 18 -5.09 14.69 -9.31
N LYS A 19 -4.60 14.62 -10.56
CA LYS A 19 -3.35 15.23 -11.03
C LYS A 19 -3.23 16.73 -10.72
N ASN A 20 -4.35 17.45 -10.64
CA ASN A 20 -4.37 18.89 -10.38
C ASN A 20 -4.92 19.25 -9.00
N VAL A 21 -5.24 18.26 -8.17
CA VAL A 21 -5.73 18.49 -6.81
C VAL A 21 -4.54 18.74 -5.89
N GLY A 22 -4.54 19.88 -5.20
CA GLY A 22 -3.54 20.23 -4.20
C GLY A 22 -3.71 19.40 -2.93
N LEU A 23 -3.41 18.10 -2.98
CA LEU A 23 -3.51 17.23 -1.81
C LEU A 23 -2.43 17.58 -0.78
N ASN A 24 -2.83 17.68 0.48
CA ASN A 24 -1.95 17.94 1.59
C ASN A 24 -1.13 16.67 1.93
N VAL A 25 0.20 16.81 1.96
CA VAL A 25 1.14 15.72 2.24
C VAL A 25 0.89 15.09 3.61
N TYR A 26 0.43 15.85 4.60
CA TYR A 26 0.11 15.31 5.92
C TYR A 26 -1.04 14.30 5.87
N TYR A 27 -2.09 14.53 5.08
CA TYR A 27 -3.17 13.55 4.91
C TYR A 27 -2.70 12.31 4.16
N LEU A 28 -1.89 12.49 3.12
CA LEU A 28 -1.31 11.38 2.37
C LEU A 28 -0.42 10.52 3.25
N LEU A 29 0.35 11.14 4.13
CA LEU A 29 1.18 10.43 5.10
C LEU A 29 0.33 9.70 6.14
N GLY A 30 -0.75 10.35 6.62
CA GLY A 30 -1.71 9.75 7.56
C GLY A 30 -2.42 8.51 7.03
N ILE A 31 -2.69 8.43 5.72
CA ILE A 31 -3.26 7.24 5.08
C ILE A 31 -2.41 5.99 5.36
N HIS A 32 -1.09 6.10 5.38
CA HIS A 32 -0.21 4.95 5.60
C HIS A 32 -0.37 4.31 6.99
N ILE A 33 -0.92 5.04 7.97
CA ILE A 33 -1.21 4.50 9.31
C ILE A 33 -2.23 3.36 9.24
N ILE A 34 -3.16 3.38 8.26
CA ILE A 34 -4.19 2.33 8.10
C ILE A 34 -3.58 0.94 7.88
N ARG A 35 -2.33 0.86 7.42
CA ARG A 35 -1.60 -0.40 7.24
C ARG A 35 -1.46 -1.16 8.56
N ILE A 36 -1.31 -0.48 9.68
CA ILE A 36 -1.12 -1.11 10.99
C ILE A 36 -2.32 -1.99 11.38
N PRO A 37 -3.55 -1.46 11.50
CA PRO A 37 -4.71 -2.30 11.84
C PRO A 37 -5.00 -3.35 10.78
N ILE A 38 -4.78 -3.05 9.50
CA ILE A 38 -4.96 -4.02 8.41
C ILE A 38 -4.01 -5.22 8.57
N GLU A 39 -2.77 -4.97 8.96
CA GLU A 39 -1.80 -6.03 9.15
C GLU A 39 -2.18 -6.96 10.31
N PHE A 40 -2.74 -6.42 11.40
CA PHE A 40 -3.30 -7.25 12.46
C PHE A 40 -4.50 -8.07 12.00
N ILE A 41 -5.36 -7.53 11.13
CA ILE A 41 -6.47 -8.28 10.52
C ILE A 41 -5.92 -9.40 9.63
N ILE A 42 -4.94 -9.12 8.78
CA ILE A 42 -4.27 -10.10 7.92
C ILE A 42 -3.66 -11.24 8.76
N PHE A 43 -3.00 -10.92 9.86
CA PHE A 43 -2.45 -11.91 10.76
C PHE A 43 -3.51 -12.79 11.43
N GLN A 44 -4.67 -12.23 11.78
CA GLN A 44 -5.80 -13.04 12.26
C GLN A 44 -6.35 -13.95 11.16
N LEU A 45 -6.46 -13.47 9.92
CA LEU A 45 -6.89 -14.29 8.78
C LEU A 45 -5.93 -15.45 8.51
N PHE A 46 -4.63 -15.21 8.65
CA PHE A 46 -3.62 -16.27 8.60
C PHE A 46 -3.86 -17.34 9.67
N LYS A 47 -4.13 -16.95 10.93
CA LYS A 47 -4.47 -17.90 12.01
C LYS A 47 -5.72 -18.73 11.72
N HIS A 48 -6.69 -18.15 10.99
CA HIS A 48 -7.91 -18.83 10.54
C HIS A 48 -7.72 -19.58 9.22
N LYS A 49 -6.48 -19.74 8.73
CA LYS A 49 -6.12 -20.44 7.50
C LYS A 49 -6.71 -19.84 6.21
N MET A 50 -6.96 -18.53 6.19
CA MET A 50 -7.62 -17.85 5.07
C MET A 50 -6.65 -17.15 4.10
N LEU A 51 -5.39 -17.02 4.48
CA LEU A 51 -4.30 -16.50 3.65
C LEU A 51 -2.96 -17.04 4.17
N PRO A 52 -1.90 -17.12 3.34
CA PRO A 52 -0.64 -17.75 3.72
C PRO A 52 0.27 -16.86 4.56
N ILE A 53 1.30 -17.44 5.19
CA ILE A 53 2.22 -16.69 6.08
C ILE A 53 2.99 -15.61 5.32
N GLU A 54 3.30 -15.83 4.05
CA GLU A 54 4.02 -14.92 3.16
C GLU A 54 3.30 -13.57 3.00
N MET A 55 1.97 -13.55 3.13
CA MET A 55 1.13 -12.35 3.09
C MET A 55 1.13 -11.55 4.40
N THR A 56 1.72 -12.08 5.48
CA THR A 56 1.76 -11.45 6.81
C THR A 56 3.10 -10.75 7.07
N PHE A 57 3.13 -9.94 8.12
CA PHE A 57 4.35 -9.29 8.62
C PHE A 57 5.42 -10.24 9.15
N LEU A 58 5.09 -11.52 9.38
CA LEU A 58 6.08 -12.56 9.68
C LEU A 58 6.73 -13.12 8.40
N GLY A 59 6.10 -12.89 7.25
CA GLY A 59 6.60 -13.27 5.93
C GLY A 59 7.20 -12.08 5.19
N TRP A 60 6.63 -11.76 4.04
CA TRP A 60 7.17 -10.77 3.09
C TRP A 60 6.34 -9.50 3.00
N ASN A 61 5.43 -9.26 3.95
CA ASN A 61 4.61 -8.06 4.00
C ASN A 61 5.21 -7.03 4.96
N TYR A 62 5.79 -5.95 4.43
CA TYR A 62 6.40 -4.89 5.24
C TYR A 62 5.43 -3.74 5.57
N ASP A 63 4.12 -3.90 5.38
CA ASP A 63 3.14 -2.83 5.63
C ASP A 63 3.13 -2.33 7.07
N LEU A 64 3.41 -3.19 8.06
CA LEU A 64 3.58 -2.76 9.46
C LEU A 64 4.75 -1.77 9.62
N PHE A 65 5.89 -2.06 8.99
CA PHE A 65 7.06 -1.20 9.02
C PHE A 65 6.74 0.17 8.40
N PHE A 66 6.10 0.19 7.23
CA PHE A 66 5.69 1.45 6.59
C PHE A 66 4.62 2.20 7.37
N GLY A 67 3.69 1.50 8.03
CA GLY A 67 2.68 2.13 8.89
C GLY A 67 3.32 2.83 10.09
N VAL A 68 4.24 2.16 10.80
CA VAL A 68 4.94 2.73 11.96
C VAL A 68 5.84 3.88 11.54
N THR A 69 6.63 3.71 10.47
CA THR A 69 7.52 4.77 10.00
C THR A 69 6.77 5.99 9.47
N ALA A 70 5.54 5.83 8.95
CA ALA A 70 4.68 6.97 8.61
C ALA A 70 4.32 7.83 9.83
N ILE A 71 4.02 7.20 10.98
CA ILE A 71 3.80 7.91 12.25
C ILE A 71 5.07 8.69 12.63
N LEU A 72 6.25 8.07 12.51
CA LEU A 72 7.52 8.74 12.79
C LEU A 72 7.72 9.95 11.88
N PHE A 73 7.47 9.84 10.58
CA PHE A 73 7.55 10.98 9.67
C PHE A 73 6.57 12.09 10.05
N LEU A 74 5.34 11.76 10.49
CA LEU A 74 4.38 12.76 10.96
C LEU A 74 4.91 13.51 12.18
N VAL A 75 5.38 12.78 13.20
CA VAL A 75 5.94 13.36 14.43
C VAL A 75 7.18 14.21 14.13
N PHE A 76 8.13 13.69 13.36
CA PHE A 76 9.33 14.47 13.03
C PHE A 76 9.03 15.68 12.13
N SER A 77 8.00 15.60 11.29
CA SER A 77 7.59 16.72 10.45
C SER A 77 6.93 17.87 11.23
N SER A 78 6.41 17.61 12.44
CA SER A 78 5.93 18.70 13.31
C SER A 78 7.09 19.49 13.93
N LEU A 79 8.26 18.85 14.10
CA LEU A 79 9.48 19.51 14.57
C LEU A 79 10.26 20.16 13.42
N ASN A 80 10.33 19.50 12.26
CA ASN A 80 11.02 19.99 11.09
C ASN A 80 10.27 19.64 9.79
N PRO A 81 9.45 20.55 9.25
CA PRO A 81 8.66 20.31 8.03
C PRO A 81 9.51 19.95 6.80
N ARG A 82 10.79 20.33 6.76
CA ARG A 82 11.69 20.04 5.63
C ARG A 82 11.98 18.54 5.46
N ILE A 83 11.70 17.72 6.49
CA ILE A 83 11.85 16.27 6.39
C ILE A 83 10.96 15.69 5.28
N LEU A 84 9.78 16.28 5.04
CA LEU A 84 8.83 15.84 4.00
C LEU A 84 9.27 16.18 2.57
N THR A 85 10.36 16.93 2.42
CA THR A 85 11.01 17.21 1.13
C THR A 85 12.39 16.59 1.01
N SER A 86 12.86 15.90 2.05
CA SER A 86 14.19 15.31 2.13
C SER A 86 14.38 14.13 1.16
N ALA A 87 15.63 13.84 0.81
CA ALA A 87 15.99 12.64 0.06
C ALA A 87 15.53 11.36 0.77
N LEU A 88 15.59 11.33 2.11
CA LEU A 88 15.12 10.21 2.92
C LEU A 88 13.63 9.95 2.71
N PHE A 89 12.79 11.00 2.72
CA PHE A 89 11.36 10.86 2.47
C PHE A 89 11.06 10.42 1.03
N LYS A 90 11.83 10.90 0.04
CA LYS A 90 11.71 10.42 -1.36
C LYS A 90 12.02 8.92 -1.45
N VAL A 91 13.13 8.48 -0.87
CA VAL A 91 13.53 7.06 -0.84
C VAL A 91 12.49 6.21 -0.12
N TRP A 92 11.98 6.68 1.02
CA TRP A 92 10.93 5.99 1.78
C TRP A 92 9.66 5.77 0.93
N ASN A 93 9.22 6.76 0.16
CA ASN A 93 8.07 6.59 -0.73
C ASN A 93 8.33 5.58 -1.85
N ILE A 94 9.54 5.58 -2.44
CA ILE A 94 9.92 4.61 -3.48
C ILE A 94 9.95 3.19 -2.92
N LEU A 95 10.60 2.99 -1.77
CA LEU A 95 10.63 1.69 -1.09
C LEU A 95 9.22 1.23 -0.68
N GLY A 96 8.36 2.16 -0.26
CA GLY A 96 6.96 1.89 0.07
C GLY A 96 6.14 1.41 -1.12
N ILE A 97 6.38 1.98 -2.32
CA ILE A 97 5.77 1.49 -3.56
C ILE A 97 6.27 0.09 -3.90
N CYS A 98 7.60 -0.14 -3.84
CA CYS A 98 8.18 -1.45 -4.13
C CYS A 98 7.64 -2.54 -3.18
N SER A 99 7.57 -2.25 -1.88
CA SER A 99 7.01 -3.16 -0.88
C SER A 99 5.54 -3.47 -1.16
N LEU A 100 4.74 -2.45 -1.51
CA LEU A 100 3.32 -2.65 -1.77
C LEU A 100 3.08 -3.46 -3.06
N LEU A 101 3.90 -3.24 -4.10
CA LEU A 101 3.86 -4.07 -5.31
C LEU A 101 4.25 -5.52 -5.01
N GLN A 102 5.25 -5.74 -4.16
CA GLN A 102 5.67 -7.07 -3.75
C GLN A 102 4.52 -7.83 -3.06
N VAL A 103 3.86 -7.24 -2.06
CA VAL A 103 2.74 -7.91 -1.37
C VAL A 103 1.54 -8.12 -2.29
N VAL A 104 1.28 -7.23 -3.25
CA VAL A 104 0.24 -7.43 -4.28
C VAL A 104 0.56 -8.62 -5.17
N VAL A 105 1.80 -8.75 -5.63
CA VAL A 105 2.23 -9.91 -6.42
C VAL A 105 2.06 -11.20 -5.61
N ILE A 106 2.51 -11.22 -4.36
CA ILE A 106 2.31 -12.35 -3.45
C ILE A 106 0.82 -12.67 -3.31
N GLY A 107 -0.02 -11.65 -3.10
CA GLY A 107 -1.47 -11.83 -2.95
C GLY A 107 -2.13 -12.43 -4.19
N ILE A 108 -1.69 -12.06 -5.39
CA ILE A 108 -2.18 -12.62 -6.65
C ILE A 108 -1.69 -14.06 -6.83
N LEU A 109 -0.40 -14.31 -6.64
CA LEU A 109 0.22 -15.63 -6.86
C LEU A 109 -0.16 -16.67 -5.80
N SER A 110 -0.69 -16.24 -4.65
CA SER A 110 -1.22 -17.11 -3.60
C SER A 110 -2.74 -17.26 -3.60
N SER A 111 -3.47 -16.43 -4.36
CA SER A 111 -4.93 -16.52 -4.44
C SER A 111 -5.34 -17.73 -5.27
N PRO A 112 -6.45 -18.44 -4.95
CA PRO A 112 -6.92 -19.61 -5.68
C PRO A 112 -7.59 -19.20 -7.00
N LEU A 113 -6.80 -18.56 -7.84
CA LEU A 113 -7.11 -18.13 -9.19
C LEU A 113 -6.23 -18.93 -10.16
N PRO A 114 -6.52 -18.96 -11.46
CA PRO A 114 -5.68 -19.66 -12.45
C PRO A 114 -4.21 -19.21 -12.48
N LEU A 115 -3.90 -18.06 -11.88
CA LEU A 115 -2.55 -17.50 -11.76
C LEU A 115 -1.82 -17.96 -10.49
N GLN A 116 -2.39 -18.83 -9.68
CA GLN A 116 -1.76 -19.32 -8.45
C GLN A 116 -0.48 -20.09 -8.79
N THR A 117 0.63 -19.70 -8.17
CA THR A 117 1.93 -20.39 -8.33
C THR A 117 2.58 -20.74 -6.99
N MET A 118 2.00 -20.32 -5.87
CA MET A 118 2.52 -20.58 -4.53
C MET A 118 1.41 -20.72 -3.48
N ALA A 119 1.79 -21.05 -2.24
CA ALA A 119 0.88 -21.16 -1.10
C ALA A 119 -0.32 -22.11 -1.35
N PHE A 120 -0.08 -23.24 -2.00
CA PHE A 120 -1.13 -24.22 -2.31
C PHE A 120 -1.74 -24.87 -1.06
N ASP A 121 -0.96 -25.02 0.01
CA ASP A 121 -1.44 -25.58 1.28
C ASP A 121 -2.40 -24.65 2.03
N GLN A 122 -2.22 -23.33 1.86
CA GLN A 122 -3.03 -22.31 2.53
C GLN A 122 -3.25 -21.11 1.59
N PRO A 123 -4.11 -21.25 0.58
CA PRO A 123 -4.31 -20.22 -0.43
C PRO A 123 -4.94 -18.95 0.17
N ASN A 124 -4.72 -17.83 -0.50
CA ASN A 124 -5.33 -16.55 -0.17
C ASN A 124 -6.79 -16.50 -0.64
N ILE A 125 -7.67 -17.16 0.12
CA ILE A 125 -9.13 -17.15 -0.09
C ILE A 125 -9.77 -15.85 0.41
N ALA A 126 -9.16 -15.20 1.41
CA ALA A 126 -9.73 -13.99 2.03
C ALA A 126 -10.00 -12.89 1.00
N VAL A 127 -9.08 -12.65 0.06
CA VAL A 127 -9.23 -11.60 -0.97
C VAL A 127 -10.43 -11.78 -1.90
N LEU A 128 -11.09 -12.93 -1.88
CA LEU A 128 -12.30 -13.23 -2.66
C LEU A 128 -13.59 -13.04 -1.85
N GLN A 129 -13.49 -12.74 -0.56
CA GLN A 129 -14.62 -12.68 0.37
C GLN A 129 -14.83 -11.26 0.90
N PHE A 130 -16.09 -10.88 1.12
CA PHE A 130 -16.40 -9.65 1.82
C PHE A 130 -16.07 -9.79 3.33
N PRO A 131 -15.49 -8.77 3.98
CA PRO A 131 -15.12 -7.44 3.46
C PRO A 131 -13.70 -7.36 2.87
N TYR A 132 -12.94 -8.46 2.89
CA TYR A 132 -11.51 -8.45 2.57
C TYR A 132 -11.18 -8.25 1.09
N VAL A 133 -12.13 -8.48 0.18
CA VAL A 133 -12.04 -8.06 -1.23
C VAL A 133 -11.77 -6.56 -1.38
N LEU A 134 -12.14 -5.74 -0.38
CA LEU A 134 -11.86 -4.30 -0.37
C LEU A 134 -10.37 -3.97 -0.20
N LEU A 135 -9.56 -4.91 0.32
CA LEU A 135 -8.11 -4.71 0.47
C LEU A 135 -7.43 -4.48 -0.89
N PRO A 136 -7.47 -5.42 -1.86
CA PRO A 136 -6.84 -5.20 -3.16
C PRO A 136 -7.61 -4.20 -4.03
N THR A 137 -8.91 -4.00 -3.81
CA THR A 137 -9.75 -3.18 -4.71
C THR A 137 -9.84 -1.72 -4.33
N ILE A 138 -9.69 -1.37 -3.05
CA ILE A 138 -9.82 0.00 -2.54
C ILE A 138 -8.59 0.43 -1.76
N ILE A 139 -8.19 -0.34 -0.73
CA ILE A 139 -7.12 0.06 0.17
C ILE A 139 -5.79 0.16 -0.59
N VAL A 140 -5.39 -0.91 -1.29
CA VAL A 140 -4.12 -0.95 -2.02
C VAL A 140 -3.99 0.22 -3.00
N PRO A 141 -4.97 0.51 -3.89
CA PRO A 141 -4.95 1.70 -4.74
C PRO A 141 -4.74 3.01 -3.98
N ILE A 142 -5.48 3.24 -2.90
CA ILE A 142 -5.40 4.48 -2.12
C ILE A 142 -3.99 4.65 -1.52
N VAL A 143 -3.42 3.58 -0.98
CA VAL A 143 -2.09 3.59 -0.37
C VAL A 143 -0.99 3.74 -1.43
N ILE A 144 -1.15 3.16 -2.62
CA ILE A 144 -0.25 3.39 -3.76
C ILE A 144 -0.25 4.89 -4.10
N LEU A 145 -1.43 5.49 -4.24
CA LEU A 145 -1.59 6.89 -4.63
C LEU A 145 -1.00 7.86 -3.60
N SER A 146 -1.08 7.52 -2.31
CA SER A 146 -0.50 8.34 -1.24
C SER A 146 1.03 8.39 -1.27
N HIS A 147 1.70 7.39 -1.84
CA HIS A 147 3.15 7.45 -2.12
C HIS A 147 3.49 8.25 -3.39
N PHE A 148 2.67 8.16 -4.44
CA PHE A 148 2.97 8.80 -5.73
C PHE A 148 2.85 10.33 -5.71
N HIS A 149 1.86 10.88 -5.01
CA HIS A 149 1.58 12.32 -5.06
C HIS A 149 2.68 13.19 -4.42
N PRO A 150 3.26 12.83 -3.25
CA PRO A 150 4.37 13.58 -2.66
C PRO A 150 5.64 13.56 -3.53
N LEU A 151 5.96 12.42 -4.15
CA LEU A 151 7.11 12.29 -5.07
C LEU A 151 6.99 13.25 -6.26
N ARG A 152 5.79 13.39 -6.83
CA ARG A 152 5.56 14.30 -7.95
C ARG A 152 5.70 15.77 -7.58
N LYS A 153 5.24 16.15 -6.38
CA LYS A 153 5.37 17.54 -5.90
C LYS A 153 6.84 17.94 -5.76
N ALA A 154 7.69 17.03 -5.27
CA ALA A 154 9.11 17.29 -5.11
C ALA A 154 9.84 17.53 -6.45
N ILE A 155 9.47 16.81 -7.52
CA ILE A 155 10.07 16.97 -8.86
C ILE A 155 9.71 18.33 -9.51
N LYS A 156 8.55 18.91 -9.16
CA LYS A 156 8.16 20.24 -9.68
C LYS A 156 8.86 21.40 -8.99
N VAL A 157 9.33 21.22 -7.75
CA VAL A 157 10.00 22.30 -6.98
C VAL A 157 11.46 22.47 -7.42
N GLU A 158 12.11 21.43 -7.92
CA GLU A 158 13.51 21.44 -8.43
C GLU A 158 13.71 22.19 -9.77
N LYS A 159 12.66 22.78 -10.36
CA LYS A 159 12.72 23.45 -11.69
C LYS A 159 12.82 24.99 -11.65
N TRP A 160 13.30 25.58 -10.56
CA TRP A 160 13.54 27.03 -10.48
C TRP A 160 14.96 27.34 -10.00
#